data_AF-A0A6A6NXL3-F1
#
_entry.id   AF-A0A6A6NXL3-F1
#
_cell.length_a   1.000
_cell.length_b   1.000
_cell.length_c   1.000
_cell.angle_alpha   90.00
_cell.angle_beta   90.00
_cell.angle_gamma   90.00
#
_symmetry.space_group_name_H-M   'P 1'
#
loop_
_entity.id
_entity.type
_entity.pdbx_description
1 polymer ?
#
loop_
_entity_poly.entity_id
_entity_poly.type
_entity_poly.pdbx_seq_one_letter_code
_entity_poly.pdbx_strand_id
1 'polypeptide(L)'
;MSMKLCLALYGLIAPAVGETVLGVTVFSRHGDRTSKHYPGYRLTNLGKQQNFQSGAFYRDYYLSSNSSKRILGISENVYLENEIWASAPDQQVLLNTATAFLQGLYPPLETTDAVVAAQTLNNGSSVTNPLNGYQYVVLHGEDNDAPDTIWIKGDDSCPEHTAASGDFTDSEEFIQRTAATKSFYESFWDVLDGVYDFTMEDMTYGNAYEIFDLINVGSIHNGSMQGEVSDEDLFQLRTLADSYEFGKNFNRTQPMRSIGAQTLSAAVLRQLNETIVSQGQLKFSLFAGSYDTFLSFFGLTNLTNMDLNFYGLPQYASTMAFELFTDDNITEFPSSTADINVRFGFRNGSEEGARLLQYGLFGRSELSMSWDEFSSKLGERAVSTVGEWCSMCQSTEDFCRAYTDDSSVNGGSSSSTSGGSHLSNAVAGVIGAMVTLGVFLIGVAFFFLLRRSKSKKPAQSGKAPSISSVEA
;
A
#
# COMPACT_ATOMS: atom_id res chain seq x y z
N MET A 1 38.08 20.45 32.72
CA MET A 1 37.26 21.64 32.43
C MET A 1 37.29 21.90 30.93
N SER A 2 36.27 21.44 30.21
CA SER A 2 35.88 21.90 28.88
C SER A 2 34.53 21.27 28.56
N MET A 3 33.49 22.08 28.76
CA MET A 3 32.09 21.75 28.59
C MET A 3 31.77 21.96 27.10
N LYS A 4 31.53 20.88 26.35
CA LYS A 4 31.05 20.97 24.97
C LYS A 4 29.54 21.18 24.98
N LEU A 5 29.13 22.33 24.46
CA LEU A 5 27.77 22.78 24.29
C LEU A 5 27.12 21.98 23.15
N CYS A 6 26.23 21.04 23.47
CA CYS A 6 25.34 20.44 22.47
C CYS A 6 24.19 21.42 22.21
N LEU A 7 24.16 22.03 21.02
CA LEU A 7 22.95 22.68 20.51
C LEU A 7 21.95 21.58 20.12
N ALA A 8 20.92 21.41 20.93
CA ALA A 8 19.71 20.69 20.51
C ALA A 8 18.94 21.60 19.54
N LEU A 9 18.87 21.21 18.26
CA LEU A 9 17.95 21.81 17.30
C LEU A 9 16.55 21.30 17.64
N TYR A 10 15.84 22.01 18.52
CA TYR A 10 14.40 21.84 18.64
C TYR A 10 13.76 22.45 17.40
N GLY A 11 13.36 21.59 16.46
CA GLY A 11 12.44 21.98 15.40
C GLY A 11 11.14 22.47 16.05
N LEU A 12 10.86 23.76 15.91
CA LEU A 12 9.56 24.33 16.23
C LEU A 12 8.54 23.73 15.26
N ILE A 13 7.87 22.64 15.67
CA ILE A 13 6.62 22.23 15.06
C ILE A 13 5.61 23.29 15.46
N ALA A 14 5.32 24.23 14.55
CA ALA A 14 4.12 25.03 14.68
C ALA A 14 2.93 24.05 14.74
N PRO A 15 2.05 24.11 15.74
CA PRO A 15 0.81 23.35 15.67
C PRO A 15 0.06 23.86 14.43
N ALA A 16 -0.18 22.98 13.46
CA ALA A 16 -1.09 23.28 12.36
C ALA A 16 -2.46 23.52 13.00
N VAL A 17 -2.83 24.79 13.12
CA VAL A 17 -4.17 25.18 13.57
C VAL A 17 -5.09 24.92 12.38
N GLY A 18 -5.69 23.73 12.39
CA GLY A 18 -6.88 23.40 11.61
C GLY A 18 -6.66 22.68 10.29
N GLU A 19 -5.94 21.58 10.24
CA GLU A 19 -6.01 20.67 9.08
C GLU A 19 -7.10 19.60 9.29
N THR A 20 -7.66 19.06 8.21
CA THR A 20 -8.57 17.90 8.25
C THR A 20 -8.10 16.80 7.33
N VAL A 21 -7.96 15.57 7.86
CA VAL A 21 -7.67 14.38 7.06
C VAL A 21 -8.95 13.86 6.41
N LEU A 22 -8.92 13.60 5.11
CA LEU A 22 -10.06 13.20 4.30
C LEU A 22 -10.08 11.68 4.03
N GLY A 23 -8.90 11.06 3.99
CA GLY A 23 -8.74 9.63 3.85
C GLY A 23 -7.28 9.24 3.65
N VAL A 24 -7.00 7.95 3.67
CA VAL A 24 -5.65 7.42 3.56
C VAL A 24 -5.62 6.11 2.77
N THR A 25 -4.59 5.92 1.96
CA THR A 25 -4.23 4.63 1.38
C THR A 25 -2.91 4.16 1.98
N VAL A 26 -2.89 2.95 2.53
CA VAL A 26 -1.74 2.36 3.23
C VAL A 26 -1.28 1.12 2.48
N PHE A 27 0.02 1.01 2.20
CA PHE A 27 0.67 -0.21 1.74
C PHE A 27 1.53 -0.80 2.87
N SER A 28 1.28 -2.05 3.24
CA SER A 28 1.93 -2.72 4.36
C SER A 28 2.82 -3.87 3.90
N ARG A 29 4.05 -3.91 4.42
CA ARG A 29 4.92 -5.09 4.35
C ARG A 29 4.41 -6.15 5.33
N HIS A 30 4.57 -7.41 4.97
CA HIS A 30 4.46 -8.51 5.92
C HIS A 30 5.36 -8.33 7.16
N GLY A 31 4.90 -8.88 8.29
CA GLY A 31 5.67 -9.03 9.50
C GLY A 31 6.71 -10.15 9.40
N ASP A 32 7.35 -10.45 10.52
CA ASP A 32 8.28 -11.56 10.66
C ASP A 32 7.68 -12.91 10.21
N ARG A 33 8.51 -13.69 9.52
CA ARG A 33 8.15 -14.96 8.90
C ARG A 33 9.28 -15.97 9.09
N THR A 34 8.97 -17.26 8.95
CA THR A 34 10.01 -18.27 8.77
C THR A 34 10.84 -17.97 7.51
N SER A 35 12.04 -18.52 7.38
CA SER A 35 12.93 -18.19 6.24
C SER A 35 12.26 -18.52 4.91
N LYS A 36 12.43 -17.63 3.91
CA LYS A 36 11.89 -17.79 2.55
C LYS A 36 12.55 -18.97 1.81
N HIS A 37 13.76 -19.35 2.23
CA HIS A 37 14.52 -20.46 1.69
C HIS A 37 13.72 -21.78 1.73
N TYR A 38 12.98 -22.03 2.81
CA TYR A 38 12.22 -23.26 2.97
C TYR A 38 10.82 -23.16 2.32
N PRO A 39 10.36 -24.22 1.62
CA PRO A 39 9.01 -24.25 1.06
C PRO A 39 7.95 -24.17 2.17
N GLY A 40 6.82 -23.52 1.87
CA GLY A 40 5.73 -23.35 2.83
C GLY A 40 6.06 -22.36 3.97
N TYR A 41 6.97 -21.42 3.73
CA TYR A 41 7.25 -20.35 4.67
C TYR A 41 5.97 -19.58 5.04
N ARG A 42 5.89 -19.16 6.30
CA ARG A 42 4.66 -18.60 6.87
C ARG A 42 4.96 -17.46 7.83
N LEU A 43 3.97 -16.59 7.99
CA LEU A 43 4.00 -15.53 9.00
C LEU A 43 4.06 -16.17 10.40
N THR A 44 5.03 -15.74 11.22
CA THR A 44 5.15 -16.25 12.59
C THR A 44 4.13 -15.60 13.51
N ASN A 45 4.10 -16.02 14.77
CA ASN A 45 3.31 -15.31 15.78
C ASN A 45 3.87 -13.89 16.03
N LEU A 46 5.19 -13.70 15.95
CA LEU A 46 5.81 -12.38 16.02
C LEU A 46 5.35 -11.51 14.85
N GLY A 47 5.35 -12.04 13.62
CA GLY A 47 4.89 -11.28 12.46
C GLY A 47 3.43 -10.86 12.54
N LYS A 48 2.55 -11.77 12.99
CA LYS A 48 1.13 -11.42 13.25
C LYS A 48 1.00 -10.31 14.28
N GLN A 49 1.78 -10.36 15.37
CA GLN A 49 1.79 -9.31 16.39
C GLN A 49 2.28 -7.97 15.83
N GLN A 50 3.31 -7.98 15.00
CA GLN A 50 3.86 -6.77 14.37
C GLN A 50 2.85 -6.11 13.41
N ASN A 51 2.15 -6.91 12.60
CA ASN A 51 1.11 -6.39 11.72
C ASN A 51 -0.12 -5.90 12.50
N PHE A 52 -0.53 -6.62 13.55
CA PHE A 52 -1.57 -6.17 14.48
C PHE A 52 -1.22 -4.82 15.12
N GLN A 53 0.01 -4.64 15.61
CA GLN A 53 0.49 -3.38 16.17
C GLN A 53 0.49 -2.26 15.12
N SER A 54 0.77 -2.57 13.86
CA SER A 54 0.69 -1.59 12.77
C SER A 54 -0.75 -1.14 12.54
N GLY A 55 -1.71 -2.06 12.52
CA GLY A 55 -3.13 -1.71 12.46
C GLY A 55 -3.59 -0.87 13.65
N ALA A 56 -3.17 -1.24 14.86
CA ALA A 56 -3.48 -0.50 16.08
C ALA A 56 -2.90 0.94 16.05
N PHE A 57 -1.68 1.11 15.53
CA PHE A 57 -1.12 2.44 15.30
C PHE A 57 -2.03 3.29 14.38
N TYR A 58 -2.49 2.74 13.25
CA TYR A 58 -3.37 3.49 12.34
C TYR A 58 -4.76 3.74 12.92
N ARG A 59 -5.26 2.85 13.79
CA ARG A 59 -6.47 3.11 14.59
C ARG A 59 -6.28 4.34 15.48
N ASP A 60 -5.22 4.36 16.28
CA ASP A 60 -4.93 5.47 17.18
C ASP A 60 -4.68 6.78 16.41
N TYR A 61 -4.03 6.68 15.24
CA TYR A 61 -3.67 7.83 14.44
C TYR A 61 -4.87 8.40 13.64
N TYR A 62 -5.67 7.56 12.99
CA TYR A 62 -6.70 8.01 12.04
C TYR A 62 -8.15 7.78 12.48
N LEU A 63 -8.44 6.86 13.39
CA LEU A 63 -9.81 6.53 13.78
C LEU A 63 -10.20 7.20 15.10
N SER A 64 -9.26 7.26 16.05
CA SER A 64 -9.57 7.71 17.41
C SER A 64 -10.10 9.14 17.48
N SER A 65 -11.16 9.37 18.25
CA SER A 65 -11.74 10.71 18.48
C SER A 65 -10.76 11.71 19.08
N ASN A 66 -9.73 11.21 19.77
CA ASN A 66 -8.73 12.02 20.46
C ASN A 66 -7.53 12.37 19.57
N SER A 67 -7.44 11.80 18.36
CA SER A 67 -6.38 12.11 17.43
C SER A 67 -6.65 13.41 16.69
N SER A 68 -5.64 14.28 16.62
CA SER A 68 -5.66 15.46 15.73
C SER A 68 -5.61 15.10 14.25
N LYS A 69 -5.32 13.83 13.93
CA LYS A 69 -5.24 13.29 12.57
C LYS A 69 -6.45 12.45 12.21
N ARG A 70 -7.52 12.47 13.02
CA ARG A 70 -8.72 11.69 12.75
C ARG A 70 -9.26 11.98 11.35
N ILE A 71 -9.56 10.93 10.60
CA ILE A 71 -10.20 11.03 9.29
C ILE A 71 -11.63 11.57 9.47
N LEU A 72 -12.00 12.51 8.61
CA LEU A 72 -13.30 13.17 8.65
C LEU A 72 -14.46 12.17 8.70
N GLY A 73 -15.17 12.21 9.82
CA GLY A 73 -16.38 11.43 10.06
C GLY A 73 -16.19 9.91 10.10
N ILE A 74 -14.97 9.38 10.15
CA ILE A 74 -14.75 7.92 10.20
C ILE A 74 -15.36 7.32 11.47
N SER A 75 -15.94 6.13 11.34
CA SER A 75 -16.43 5.33 12.46
C SER A 75 -15.26 4.79 13.26
N GLU A 76 -15.15 5.26 14.52
CA GLU A 76 -14.02 4.92 15.40
C GLU A 76 -14.06 3.46 15.84
N ASN A 77 -15.20 2.97 16.35
CA ASN A 77 -15.28 1.65 16.96
C ASN A 77 -15.86 0.59 16.04
N VAL A 78 -16.86 0.95 15.24
CA VAL A 78 -17.65 0.01 14.43
C VAL A 78 -17.14 0.00 13.00
N TYR A 79 -16.76 -1.17 12.50
CA TYR A 79 -16.44 -1.35 11.09
C TYR A 79 -17.68 -1.04 10.23
N LEU A 80 -17.51 -0.13 9.27
CA LEU A 80 -18.49 0.17 8.23
C LEU A 80 -17.86 -0.17 6.87
N GLU A 81 -18.52 -1.06 6.13
CA GLU A 81 -18.01 -1.60 4.86
C GLU A 81 -17.77 -0.53 3.79
N ASN A 82 -18.55 0.55 3.79
CA ASN A 82 -18.35 1.65 2.85
C ASN A 82 -17.13 2.53 3.19
N GLU A 83 -16.61 2.48 4.43
CA GLU A 83 -15.49 3.33 4.88
C GLU A 83 -14.12 2.69 4.69
N ILE A 84 -14.03 1.36 4.65
CA ILE A 84 -12.78 0.62 4.68
C ILE A 84 -12.72 -0.34 3.50
N TRP A 85 -11.63 -0.29 2.76
CA TRP A 85 -11.32 -1.25 1.71
C TRP A 85 -9.96 -1.89 1.97
N ALA A 86 -9.83 -3.20 1.76
CA ALA A 86 -8.57 -3.90 1.98
C ALA A 86 -8.37 -5.02 0.96
N SER A 87 -7.15 -5.11 0.41
CA SER A 87 -6.77 -6.17 -0.52
C SER A 87 -5.36 -6.70 -0.26
N ALA A 88 -5.16 -7.98 -0.56
CA ALA A 88 -3.87 -8.66 -0.55
C ALA A 88 -3.88 -9.77 -1.61
N PRO A 89 -2.72 -10.17 -2.15
CA PRO A 89 -2.63 -11.39 -2.95
C PRO A 89 -3.07 -12.59 -2.11
N ASP A 90 -3.69 -13.60 -2.74
CA ASP A 90 -4.03 -14.88 -2.11
C ASP A 90 -2.78 -15.75 -1.89
N GLN A 91 -1.83 -15.18 -1.16
CA GLN A 91 -0.59 -15.78 -0.71
C GLN A 91 -0.62 -15.80 0.80
N GLN A 92 -0.40 -16.96 1.41
CA GLN A 92 -0.62 -17.19 2.85
C GLN A 92 0.03 -16.12 3.74
N VAL A 93 1.23 -15.64 3.43
CA VAL A 93 1.91 -14.61 4.23
C VAL A 93 1.22 -13.25 4.10
N LEU A 94 0.80 -12.85 2.90
CA LEU A 94 0.27 -11.52 2.61
C LEU A 94 -1.20 -11.39 3.03
N LEU A 95 -2.01 -12.42 2.79
CA LEU A 95 -3.40 -12.45 3.26
C LEU A 95 -3.47 -12.43 4.79
N ASN A 96 -2.60 -13.18 5.48
CA ASN A 96 -2.50 -13.15 6.94
C ASN A 96 -1.92 -11.82 7.47
N THR A 97 -1.05 -11.16 6.70
CA THR A 97 -0.55 -9.81 7.01
C THR A 97 -1.69 -8.81 7.06
N ALA A 98 -2.52 -8.77 6.00
CA ALA A 98 -3.69 -7.89 5.95
C ALA A 98 -4.68 -8.23 7.06
N THR A 99 -4.96 -9.52 7.27
CA THR A 99 -5.86 -9.98 8.33
C THR A 99 -5.40 -9.48 9.70
N ALA A 100 -4.14 -9.72 10.07
CA ALA A 100 -3.60 -9.28 11.36
C ALA A 100 -3.62 -7.75 11.50
N PHE A 101 -3.30 -7.01 10.43
CA PHE A 101 -3.43 -5.55 10.42
C PHE A 101 -4.86 -5.10 10.70
N LEU A 102 -5.85 -5.66 10.00
CA LEU A 102 -7.26 -5.27 10.17
C LEU A 102 -7.80 -5.59 11.57
N GLN A 103 -7.29 -6.65 12.21
CA GLN A 103 -7.58 -6.95 13.62
C GLN A 103 -7.08 -5.87 14.58
N GLY A 104 -5.97 -5.20 14.26
CA GLY A 104 -5.48 -4.05 15.02
C GLY A 104 -6.26 -2.77 14.70
N LEU A 105 -6.69 -2.60 13.45
CA LEU A 105 -7.43 -1.41 13.00
C LEU A 105 -8.85 -1.37 13.61
N TYR A 106 -9.57 -2.49 13.56
CA TYR A 106 -10.89 -2.70 14.16
C TYR A 106 -10.84 -3.90 15.13
N PRO A 107 -10.37 -3.69 16.37
CA PRO A 107 -10.31 -4.76 17.37
C PRO A 107 -11.71 -5.23 17.79
N PRO A 108 -11.81 -6.36 18.53
CA PRO A 108 -13.09 -6.89 18.98
C PRO A 108 -13.91 -5.87 19.78
N LEU A 109 -15.19 -5.72 19.46
CA LEU A 109 -16.05 -4.67 20.01
C LEU A 109 -16.22 -4.74 21.52
N GLU A 110 -16.16 -5.91 22.17
CA GLU A 110 -16.26 -5.94 23.63
C GLU A 110 -15.10 -5.21 24.32
N THR A 111 -13.97 -5.05 23.61
CA THR A 111 -12.80 -4.30 24.11
C THR A 111 -12.94 -2.78 23.93
N THR A 112 -13.74 -2.32 22.97
CA THR A 112 -13.88 -0.90 22.62
C THR A 112 -15.25 -0.30 22.94
N ASP A 113 -16.32 -1.08 22.79
CA ASP A 113 -17.71 -0.72 23.02
C ASP A 113 -18.59 -1.97 23.26
N ALA A 114 -18.67 -2.41 24.52
CA ALA A 114 -19.43 -3.60 24.91
C ALA A 114 -20.96 -3.47 24.70
N VAL A 115 -21.49 -2.25 24.63
CA VAL A 115 -22.92 -2.03 24.39
C VAL A 115 -23.24 -2.26 22.92
N VAL A 116 -22.41 -1.73 22.02
CA VAL A 116 -22.57 -1.96 20.57
C VAL A 116 -22.24 -3.40 20.18
N ALA A 117 -21.35 -4.09 20.91
CA ALA A 117 -21.02 -5.49 20.69
C ALA A 117 -22.22 -6.44 20.83
N ALA A 118 -23.22 -6.07 21.63
CA ALA A 118 -24.35 -6.93 21.98
C ALA A 118 -25.52 -6.80 21.01
N GLN A 119 -25.91 -7.93 20.41
CA GLN A 119 -27.17 -8.08 19.70
C GLN A 119 -28.23 -8.65 20.64
N THR A 120 -29.28 -7.88 20.93
CA THR A 120 -30.43 -8.38 21.68
C THR A 120 -31.36 -9.19 20.77
N LEU A 121 -31.66 -10.42 21.18
CA LEU A 121 -32.60 -11.30 20.50
C LEU A 121 -34.04 -11.07 21.00
N ASN A 122 -35.04 -11.49 20.23
CA ASN A 122 -36.47 -11.32 20.58
C ASN A 122 -36.87 -11.98 21.92
N ASN A 123 -36.12 -12.97 22.40
CA ASN A 123 -36.34 -13.62 23.69
C ASN A 123 -35.72 -12.84 24.89
N GLY A 124 -35.12 -11.67 24.65
CA GLY A 124 -34.47 -10.84 25.66
C GLY A 124 -33.04 -11.25 26.02
N SER A 125 -32.52 -12.35 25.48
CA SER A 125 -31.11 -12.70 25.62
C SER A 125 -30.24 -11.83 24.70
N SER A 126 -28.97 -11.66 25.06
CA SER A 126 -27.99 -10.96 24.23
C SER A 126 -26.92 -11.94 23.77
N VAL A 127 -26.50 -11.78 22.52
CA VAL A 127 -25.38 -12.50 21.91
C VAL A 127 -24.36 -11.51 21.38
N THR A 128 -23.09 -11.88 21.39
CA THR A 128 -22.00 -11.12 20.79
C THR A 128 -21.34 -11.96 19.73
N ASN A 129 -20.63 -11.32 18.79
CA ASN A 129 -19.80 -12.07 17.85
C ASN A 129 -18.75 -12.91 18.63
N PRO A 130 -18.34 -14.08 18.10
CA PRO A 130 -17.24 -14.85 18.68
C PRO A 130 -15.96 -14.03 18.87
N LEU A 131 -15.02 -14.56 19.66
CA LEU A 131 -13.72 -13.92 19.97
C LEU A 131 -13.89 -12.50 20.57
N ASN A 132 -14.80 -12.37 21.55
CA ASN A 132 -15.08 -11.14 22.30
C ASN A 132 -15.62 -9.99 21.42
N GLY A 133 -16.55 -10.29 20.51
CA GLY A 133 -17.14 -9.28 19.62
C GLY A 133 -16.30 -8.98 18.38
N TYR A 134 -15.59 -9.98 17.83
CA TYR A 134 -14.76 -9.80 16.63
C TYR A 134 -15.52 -9.14 15.47
N GLN A 135 -14.83 -8.22 14.79
CA GLN A 135 -15.37 -7.50 13.64
C GLN A 135 -14.86 -8.14 12.34
N TYR A 136 -15.79 -8.56 11.49
CA TYR A 136 -15.49 -9.21 10.22
C TYR A 136 -15.28 -8.16 9.12
N VAL A 137 -14.11 -7.51 9.15
CA VAL A 137 -13.69 -6.58 8.09
C VAL A 137 -13.48 -7.35 6.79
N VAL A 138 -14.03 -6.85 5.69
CA VAL A 138 -13.90 -7.49 4.37
C VAL A 138 -12.45 -7.32 3.88
N LEU A 139 -11.85 -8.45 3.49
CA LEU A 139 -10.53 -8.50 2.88
C LEU A 139 -10.68 -9.19 1.52
N HIS A 140 -10.30 -8.49 0.46
CA HIS A 140 -10.25 -9.02 -0.89
C HIS A 140 -8.93 -9.78 -1.08
N GLY A 141 -9.02 -11.09 -1.31
CA GLY A 141 -7.89 -11.90 -1.72
C GLY A 141 -7.83 -11.93 -3.25
N GLU A 142 -6.72 -11.46 -3.82
CA GLU A 142 -6.52 -11.48 -5.28
C GLU A 142 -5.82 -12.78 -5.68
N ASP A 143 -6.53 -13.62 -6.44
CA ASP A 143 -5.96 -14.87 -6.98
C ASP A 143 -4.76 -14.56 -7.88
N ASN A 144 -3.75 -15.44 -7.90
CA ASN A 144 -2.52 -15.21 -8.66
C ASN A 144 -2.75 -15.13 -10.19
N ASP A 145 -3.85 -15.71 -10.69
CA ASP A 145 -4.27 -15.68 -12.09
C ASP A 145 -5.35 -14.62 -12.37
N ALA A 146 -5.72 -13.80 -11.37
CA ALA A 146 -6.62 -12.68 -11.55
C ALA A 146 -5.87 -11.43 -12.03
N PRO A 147 -6.45 -10.63 -12.95
CA PRO A 147 -5.81 -9.41 -13.44
C PRO A 147 -5.57 -8.38 -12.33
N ASP A 148 -6.33 -8.42 -11.24
CA ASP A 148 -6.20 -7.45 -10.14
C ASP A 148 -5.00 -7.71 -9.23
N THR A 149 -4.39 -8.91 -9.29
CA THR A 149 -3.18 -9.21 -8.49
C THR A 149 -1.99 -8.31 -8.87
N ILE A 150 -1.92 -7.86 -10.13
CA ILE A 150 -0.81 -7.03 -10.64
C ILE A 150 -0.70 -5.70 -9.91
N TRP A 151 -1.79 -5.23 -9.30
CA TRP A 151 -1.84 -3.96 -8.57
C TRP A 151 -1.08 -4.00 -7.24
N ILE A 152 -0.79 -5.20 -6.73
CA ILE A 152 -0.02 -5.44 -5.51
C ILE A 152 1.28 -6.21 -5.83
N LYS A 153 1.23 -7.08 -6.84
CA LYS A 153 2.29 -8.01 -7.26
C LYS A 153 2.58 -7.91 -8.75
N GLY A 154 2.81 -6.70 -9.24
CA GLY A 154 3.08 -6.45 -10.66
C GLY A 154 4.41 -7.01 -11.17
N ASP A 155 5.29 -7.44 -10.26
CA ASP A 155 6.53 -8.16 -10.53
C ASP A 155 6.31 -9.66 -10.79
N ASP A 156 5.29 -10.26 -10.15
CA ASP A 156 4.95 -11.68 -10.33
C ASP A 156 4.45 -11.91 -11.78
N SER A 157 4.79 -13.07 -12.36
CA SER A 157 4.44 -13.43 -13.74
C SER A 157 4.82 -12.39 -14.81
N CYS A 158 5.89 -11.63 -14.56
CA CYS A 158 6.47 -10.67 -15.49
C CYS A 158 7.86 -11.12 -16.00
N PRO A 159 7.95 -11.81 -17.15
CA PRO A 159 9.23 -12.24 -17.75
C PRO A 159 10.24 -11.11 -17.93
N GLU A 160 9.81 -9.96 -18.44
CA GLU A 160 10.69 -8.81 -18.68
C GLU A 160 11.24 -8.19 -17.36
N HIS A 161 10.47 -8.23 -16.28
CA HIS A 161 10.99 -7.87 -14.95
C HIS A 161 12.05 -8.88 -14.48
N THR A 162 11.76 -10.18 -14.62
CA THR A 162 12.69 -11.25 -14.26
C THR A 162 14.03 -11.11 -14.99
N ALA A 163 13.99 -10.86 -16.30
CA ALA A 163 15.18 -10.62 -17.11
C ALA A 163 15.93 -9.37 -16.66
N ALA A 164 15.24 -8.21 -16.57
CA ALA A 164 15.85 -6.96 -16.17
C ALA A 164 16.48 -7.02 -14.77
N SER A 165 15.83 -7.71 -13.81
CA SER A 165 16.37 -7.98 -12.48
C SER A 165 17.61 -8.89 -12.58
N GLY A 166 17.57 -9.94 -13.39
CA GLY A 166 18.70 -10.83 -13.69
C GLY A 166 19.97 -10.11 -14.14
N ASP A 167 19.84 -9.11 -15.03
CA ASP A 167 20.95 -8.29 -15.54
C ASP A 167 21.75 -7.57 -14.44
N PHE A 168 21.25 -7.47 -13.21
CA PHE A 168 21.99 -6.88 -12.10
C PHE A 168 23.31 -7.62 -11.85
N THR A 169 23.32 -8.93 -12.08
CA THR A 169 24.51 -9.79 -11.91
C THR A 169 25.65 -9.43 -12.86
N ASP A 170 25.36 -8.81 -14.00
CA ASP A 170 26.36 -8.34 -14.97
C ASP A 170 26.87 -6.92 -14.67
N SER A 171 26.33 -6.26 -13.65
CA SER A 171 26.71 -4.88 -13.31
C SER A 171 28.09 -4.82 -12.64
N GLU A 172 28.80 -3.72 -12.88
CA GLU A 172 30.08 -3.45 -12.22
C GLU A 172 29.95 -3.44 -10.69
N GLU A 173 28.83 -2.92 -10.16
CA GLU A 173 28.55 -2.94 -8.73
C GLU A 173 28.50 -4.37 -8.19
N PHE A 174 27.75 -5.26 -8.84
CA PHE A 174 27.63 -6.65 -8.41
C PHE A 174 28.97 -7.39 -8.46
N ILE A 175 29.71 -7.24 -9.55
CA ILE A 175 31.02 -7.88 -9.75
C ILE A 175 32.01 -7.43 -8.67
N GLN A 176 32.11 -6.12 -8.43
CA GLN A 176 33.01 -5.55 -7.42
C GLN A 176 32.63 -6.00 -6.01
N ARG A 177 31.35 -5.96 -5.64
CA ARG A 177 30.87 -6.39 -4.31
C ARG A 177 31.12 -7.88 -4.08
N THR A 178 30.86 -8.71 -5.09
CA THR A 178 31.13 -10.15 -5.01
C THR A 178 32.59 -10.43 -4.72
N ALA A 179 33.51 -9.78 -5.44
CA ALA A 179 34.95 -9.94 -5.20
C ALA A 179 35.38 -9.41 -3.83
N ALA A 180 34.87 -8.23 -3.42
CA ALA A 180 35.28 -7.55 -2.19
C ALA A 180 34.75 -8.22 -0.91
N THR A 181 33.65 -8.96 -0.98
CA THR A 181 32.96 -9.55 0.19
C THR A 181 33.05 -11.05 0.27
N LYS A 182 33.72 -11.71 -0.67
CA LYS A 182 33.82 -13.18 -0.73
C LYS A 182 34.29 -13.80 0.59
N SER A 183 35.42 -13.32 1.14
CA SER A 183 35.95 -13.86 2.40
C SER A 183 35.04 -13.61 3.61
N PHE A 184 34.24 -12.54 3.57
CA PHE A 184 33.27 -12.24 4.62
C PHE A 184 32.10 -13.24 4.56
N TYR A 185 31.57 -13.55 3.38
CA TYR A 185 30.54 -14.57 3.26
C TYR A 185 31.08 -15.95 3.64
N GLU A 186 32.26 -16.34 3.14
CA GLU A 186 32.89 -17.63 3.45
C GLU A 186 33.08 -17.86 4.97
N SER A 187 33.22 -16.81 5.79
CA SER A 187 33.32 -16.98 7.26
C SER A 187 32.04 -17.43 7.95
N PHE A 188 30.88 -17.37 7.29
CA PHE A 188 29.60 -17.86 7.85
C PHE A 188 29.29 -19.31 7.46
N TRP A 189 30.21 -20.00 6.78
CA TRP A 189 29.97 -21.39 6.37
C TRP A 189 29.63 -22.29 7.56
N ASP A 190 30.38 -22.23 8.67
CA ASP A 190 30.13 -23.04 9.86
C ASP A 190 28.75 -22.75 10.51
N VAL A 191 28.13 -21.60 10.20
CA VAL A 191 26.78 -21.24 10.65
C VAL A 191 25.70 -21.84 9.74
N LEU A 192 26.01 -22.03 8.45
CA LEU A 192 25.05 -22.41 7.41
C LEU A 192 25.29 -23.82 6.81
N ASP A 193 26.33 -24.54 7.21
CA ASP A 193 26.68 -25.87 6.67
C ASP A 193 25.59 -26.95 6.88
N GLY A 194 24.69 -26.73 7.83
CA GLY A 194 23.52 -27.56 8.11
C GLY A 194 22.30 -27.28 7.22
N VAL A 195 22.33 -26.24 6.38
CA VAL A 195 21.27 -25.94 5.41
C VAL A 195 21.39 -26.90 4.23
N TYR A 196 20.31 -27.63 3.94
CA TYR A 196 20.35 -28.92 3.24
C TYR A 196 20.87 -28.88 1.78
N ASP A 197 20.80 -27.73 1.13
CA ASP A 197 21.17 -27.49 -0.27
C ASP A 197 22.21 -26.36 -0.43
N PHE A 198 22.75 -25.83 0.68
CA PHE A 198 23.83 -24.85 0.64
C PHE A 198 25.20 -25.52 0.59
N THR A 199 26.10 -24.92 -0.18
CA THR A 199 27.50 -25.33 -0.29
C THR A 199 28.43 -24.14 -0.05
N MET A 200 29.72 -24.41 0.11
CA MET A 200 30.72 -23.34 0.30
C MET A 200 30.75 -22.39 -0.90
N GLU A 201 30.47 -22.89 -2.11
CA GLU A 201 30.38 -22.12 -3.34
C GLU A 201 29.22 -21.11 -3.33
N ASP A 202 28.19 -21.32 -2.51
CA ASP A 202 27.04 -20.43 -2.36
C ASP A 202 27.33 -19.25 -1.43
N MET A 203 28.44 -19.29 -0.68
CA MET A 203 28.84 -18.25 0.27
C MET A 203 29.41 -17.01 -0.44
N THR A 204 28.56 -16.30 -1.17
CA THR A 204 28.92 -15.12 -1.97
C THR A 204 27.84 -14.04 -1.92
N TYR A 205 28.19 -12.84 -2.40
CA TYR A 205 27.23 -11.75 -2.60
C TYR A 205 26.08 -12.11 -3.56
N GLY A 206 26.26 -13.12 -4.43
CA GLY A 206 25.18 -13.63 -5.28
C GLY A 206 23.99 -14.16 -4.49
N ASN A 207 24.21 -14.63 -3.26
CA ASN A 207 23.19 -15.11 -2.34
C ASN A 207 23.01 -14.17 -1.14
N ALA A 208 23.34 -12.88 -1.29
CA ALA A 208 23.36 -11.91 -0.20
C ALA A 208 22.05 -11.86 0.61
N TYR A 209 20.90 -11.82 -0.07
CA TYR A 209 19.59 -11.80 0.59
C TYR A 209 19.29 -13.12 1.30
N GLU A 210 19.57 -14.25 0.66
CA GLU A 210 19.25 -15.57 1.19
C GLU A 210 20.08 -15.93 2.42
N ILE A 211 21.39 -15.65 2.37
CA ILE A 211 22.30 -15.79 3.52
C ILE A 211 21.83 -14.89 4.67
N PHE A 212 21.56 -13.61 4.39
CA PHE A 212 21.04 -12.70 5.40
C PHE A 212 19.71 -13.19 5.99
N ASP A 213 18.79 -13.69 5.16
CA ASP A 213 17.49 -14.16 5.60
C ASP A 213 17.58 -15.38 6.53
N LEU A 214 18.38 -16.38 6.13
CA LEU A 214 18.62 -17.58 6.93
C LEU A 214 19.21 -17.22 8.28
N ILE A 215 20.25 -16.38 8.30
CA ILE A 215 20.92 -15.93 9.52
C ILE A 215 19.98 -15.09 10.38
N ASN A 216 19.32 -14.08 9.81
CA ASN A 216 18.43 -13.18 10.55
C ASN A 216 17.25 -13.93 11.17
N VAL A 217 16.56 -14.79 10.41
CA VAL A 217 15.46 -15.61 10.96
C VAL A 217 15.99 -16.57 12.01
N GLY A 218 17.15 -17.17 11.76
CA GLY A 218 17.84 -18.02 12.72
C GLY A 218 18.15 -17.32 14.04
N SER A 219 18.72 -16.11 14.00
CA SER A 219 19.00 -15.30 15.18
C SER A 219 17.75 -14.89 15.97
N ILE A 220 16.59 -14.76 15.31
CA ILE A 220 15.32 -14.43 15.97
C ILE A 220 14.68 -15.67 16.63
N HIS A 221 14.68 -16.82 15.93
CA HIS A 221 13.85 -17.98 16.29
C HIS A 221 14.61 -19.21 16.75
N ASN A 222 15.92 -19.30 16.49
CA ASN A 222 16.75 -20.43 16.86
C ASN A 222 17.67 -20.08 18.04
N GLY A 223 17.35 -20.62 19.21
CA GLY A 223 18.15 -20.40 20.43
C GLY A 223 19.61 -20.87 20.31
N SER A 224 19.93 -21.80 19.39
CA SER A 224 21.32 -22.23 19.17
C SER A 224 22.15 -21.24 18.36
N MET A 225 21.55 -20.20 17.78
CA MET A 225 22.26 -19.17 17.02
C MET A 225 22.62 -17.94 17.87
N GLN A 226 22.31 -17.97 19.17
CA GLN A 226 22.66 -16.88 20.08
C GLN A 226 24.19 -16.74 20.19
N GLY A 227 24.72 -15.63 19.70
CA GLY A 227 26.15 -15.32 19.75
C GLY A 227 27.01 -15.96 18.66
N GLU A 228 26.42 -16.73 17.74
CA GLU A 228 27.12 -17.32 16.58
C GLU A 228 27.48 -16.26 15.52
N VAL A 229 26.67 -15.20 15.43
CA VAL A 229 26.91 -14.06 14.53
C VAL A 229 26.88 -12.79 15.37
N SER A 230 27.90 -11.93 15.22
CA SER A 230 27.97 -10.67 15.94
C SER A 230 26.96 -9.64 15.40
N ASP A 231 26.58 -8.66 16.21
CA ASP A 231 25.68 -7.59 15.75
C ASP A 231 26.29 -6.77 14.59
N GLU A 232 27.61 -6.61 14.57
CA GLU A 232 28.34 -5.92 13.49
C GLU A 232 28.28 -6.72 12.18
N ASP A 233 28.51 -8.04 12.27
CA ASP A 233 28.42 -8.96 11.13
C ASP A 233 26.99 -9.05 10.60
N LEU A 234 25.99 -9.15 11.47
CA LEU A 234 24.58 -9.17 11.08
C LEU A 234 24.18 -7.85 10.39
N PHE A 235 24.67 -6.72 10.88
CA PHE A 235 24.47 -5.42 10.25
C PHE A 235 25.15 -5.33 8.87
N GLN A 236 26.35 -5.89 8.72
CA GLN A 236 27.04 -5.95 7.43
C GLN A 236 26.32 -6.89 6.44
N LEU A 237 25.89 -8.07 6.87
CA LEU A 237 25.05 -8.99 6.08
C LEU A 237 23.77 -8.29 5.61
N ARG A 238 23.10 -7.57 6.51
CA ARG A 238 21.93 -6.75 6.19
C ARG A 238 22.25 -5.69 5.14
N THR A 239 23.31 -4.92 5.32
CA THR A 239 23.69 -3.85 4.38
C THR A 239 24.00 -4.41 2.99
N LEU A 240 24.60 -5.59 2.91
CA LEU A 240 24.84 -6.26 1.63
C LEU A 240 23.54 -6.78 1.01
N ALA A 241 22.65 -7.38 1.79
CA ALA A 241 21.31 -7.77 1.33
C ALA A 241 20.48 -6.57 0.85
N ASP A 242 20.54 -5.45 1.56
CA ASP A 242 19.91 -4.18 1.18
C ASP A 242 20.38 -3.73 -0.21
N SER A 243 21.71 -3.70 -0.42
CA SER A 243 22.27 -3.33 -1.73
C SER A 243 21.88 -4.30 -2.86
N TYR A 244 21.86 -5.60 -2.57
CA TYR A 244 21.52 -6.64 -3.54
C TYR A 244 20.06 -6.51 -3.97
N GLU A 245 19.15 -6.44 -3.01
CA GLU A 245 17.70 -6.33 -3.27
C GLU A 245 17.36 -4.99 -3.92
N PHE A 246 17.97 -3.87 -3.50
CA PHE A 246 17.74 -2.59 -4.17
C PHE A 246 18.21 -2.63 -5.64
N GLY A 247 19.38 -3.21 -5.91
CA GLY A 247 19.91 -3.38 -7.26
C GLY A 247 19.01 -4.24 -8.16
N LYS A 248 18.39 -5.28 -7.60
CA LYS A 248 17.40 -6.14 -8.31
C LYS A 248 16.08 -5.41 -8.60
N ASN A 249 15.61 -4.59 -7.67
CA ASN A 249 14.27 -3.98 -7.71
C ASN A 249 14.23 -2.55 -8.30
N PHE A 250 15.37 -1.88 -8.47
CA PHE A 250 15.39 -0.56 -9.08
C PHE A 250 16.68 -0.24 -9.84
N ASN A 251 16.52 0.30 -11.04
CA ASN A 251 17.57 0.99 -11.77
C ASN A 251 16.93 2.02 -12.71
N ARG A 252 17.38 3.29 -12.65
CA ARG A 252 16.81 4.38 -13.44
C ARG A 252 16.88 4.14 -14.96
N THR A 253 17.85 3.36 -15.42
CA THR A 253 18.05 3.02 -16.85
C THR A 253 17.33 1.75 -17.28
N GLN A 254 16.81 0.95 -16.33
CA GLN A 254 16.07 -0.28 -16.59
C GLN A 254 14.70 -0.22 -15.87
N PRO A 255 13.73 0.51 -16.44
CA PRO A 255 12.45 0.78 -15.78
C PRO A 255 11.68 -0.50 -15.41
N MET A 256 11.85 -1.60 -16.15
CA MET A 256 11.21 -2.90 -15.86
C MET A 256 11.52 -3.46 -14.47
N ARG A 257 12.66 -3.11 -13.86
CA ARG A 257 12.95 -3.51 -12.47
C ARG A 257 11.91 -2.97 -11.49
N SER A 258 11.30 -1.84 -11.81
CA SER A 258 10.36 -1.13 -10.95
C SER A 258 8.88 -1.41 -11.25
N ILE A 259 8.56 -2.44 -12.04
CA ILE A 259 7.18 -2.69 -12.50
C ILE A 259 6.17 -2.83 -11.35
N GLY A 260 6.55 -3.48 -10.25
CA GLY A 260 5.68 -3.62 -9.07
C GLY A 260 5.30 -2.27 -8.45
N ALA A 261 6.23 -1.31 -8.40
CA ALA A 261 5.92 0.04 -7.96
C ALA A 261 5.11 0.84 -8.98
N GLN A 262 5.32 0.61 -10.28
CA GLN A 262 4.54 1.28 -11.33
C GLN A 262 3.07 0.86 -11.28
N THR A 263 2.78 -0.43 -11.06
CA THR A 263 1.39 -0.90 -10.90
C THR A 263 0.79 -0.51 -9.56
N LEU A 264 1.55 -0.57 -8.45
CA LEU A 264 1.11 -0.06 -7.15
C LEU A 264 0.77 1.43 -7.22
N SER A 265 1.55 2.22 -7.97
CA SER A 265 1.28 3.66 -8.16
C SER A 265 -0.10 3.90 -8.78
N ALA A 266 -0.50 3.07 -9.77
CA ALA A 266 -1.86 3.13 -10.33
C ALA A 266 -2.93 2.69 -9.32
N ALA A 267 -2.64 1.73 -8.45
CA ALA A 267 -3.55 1.25 -7.41
C ALA A 267 -3.80 2.33 -6.33
N VAL A 268 -2.72 2.97 -5.85
CA VAL A 268 -2.78 4.08 -4.90
C VAL A 268 -3.58 5.24 -5.47
N LEU A 269 -3.34 5.61 -6.74
CA LEU A 269 -4.12 6.67 -7.39
C LEU A 269 -5.61 6.34 -7.47
N ARG A 270 -5.96 5.10 -7.78
CA ARG A 270 -7.37 4.66 -7.82
C ARG A 270 -8.04 4.78 -6.44
N GLN A 271 -7.41 4.29 -5.38
CA GLN A 271 -8.00 4.34 -4.04
C GLN A 271 -8.15 5.77 -3.51
N LEU A 272 -7.14 6.62 -3.71
CA LEU A 272 -7.24 8.03 -3.31
C LEU A 272 -8.30 8.77 -4.13
N ASN A 273 -8.37 8.51 -5.44
CA ASN A 273 -9.41 9.08 -6.28
C ASN A 273 -10.81 8.60 -5.86
N GLU A 274 -10.96 7.32 -5.47
CA GLU A 274 -12.23 6.78 -4.96
C GLU A 274 -12.70 7.50 -3.70
N THR A 275 -11.80 7.80 -2.76
CA THR A 275 -12.11 8.67 -1.61
C THR A 275 -12.62 10.03 -2.06
N ILE A 276 -12.04 10.64 -3.09
CA ILE A 276 -12.46 11.95 -3.60
C ILE A 276 -13.82 11.88 -4.30
N VAL A 277 -14.01 10.98 -5.27
CA VAL A 277 -15.24 10.91 -6.07
C VAL A 277 -16.43 10.42 -5.25
N SER A 278 -16.19 9.59 -4.23
CA SER A 278 -17.21 9.17 -3.29
C SER A 278 -17.50 10.20 -2.19
N GLN A 279 -16.81 11.36 -2.20
CA GLN A 279 -16.93 12.41 -1.18
C GLN A 279 -16.69 11.89 0.24
N GLY A 280 -15.67 11.05 0.39
CA GLY A 280 -15.26 10.46 1.66
C GLY A 280 -16.22 9.38 2.16
N GLN A 281 -16.95 8.67 1.29
CA GLN A 281 -17.54 7.38 1.70
C GLN A 281 -16.43 6.39 1.99
N LEU A 282 -15.54 6.14 1.02
CA LEU A 282 -14.29 5.41 1.25
C LEU A 282 -13.29 6.32 1.98
N LYS A 283 -12.74 5.84 3.09
CA LYS A 283 -11.87 6.63 3.98
C LYS A 283 -10.51 6.00 4.22
N PHE A 284 -10.45 4.68 4.30
CA PHE A 284 -9.21 3.96 4.56
C PHE A 284 -9.08 2.81 3.55
N SER A 285 -7.95 2.79 2.85
CA SER A 285 -7.59 1.67 1.96
C SER A 285 -6.32 0.99 2.45
N LEU A 286 -6.33 -0.34 2.49
CA LEU A 286 -5.17 -1.16 2.82
C LEU A 286 -4.77 -2.06 1.65
N PHE A 287 -3.50 -2.02 1.29
CA PHE A 287 -2.84 -3.02 0.48
C PHE A 287 -1.79 -3.73 1.33
N ALA A 288 -1.71 -5.06 1.26
CA ALA A 288 -0.65 -5.83 1.90
C ALA A 288 0.22 -6.54 0.86
N GLY A 289 1.52 -6.22 0.87
CA GLY A 289 2.48 -6.71 -0.10
C GLY A 289 3.86 -6.96 0.50
N SER A 290 4.87 -6.95 -0.36
CA SER A 290 6.24 -7.36 -0.02
C SER A 290 7.23 -6.21 -0.15
N TYR A 291 8.47 -6.42 0.31
CA TYR A 291 9.47 -5.36 0.41
C TYR A 291 10.01 -4.90 -0.96
N ASP A 292 10.03 -5.78 -1.95
CA ASP A 292 10.39 -5.50 -3.36
C ASP A 292 9.63 -4.30 -3.91
N THR A 293 8.32 -4.25 -3.64
CA THR A 293 7.45 -3.15 -4.03
C THR A 293 7.81 -1.84 -3.31
N PHE A 294 8.25 -1.89 -2.04
CA PHE A 294 8.78 -0.70 -1.36
C PHE A 294 10.07 -0.22 -2.01
N LEU A 295 11.05 -1.10 -2.25
CA LEU A 295 12.34 -0.74 -2.82
C LEU A 295 12.20 -0.12 -4.21
N SER A 296 11.38 -0.74 -5.06
CA SER A 296 11.04 -0.20 -6.38
C SER A 296 10.33 1.14 -6.27
N PHE A 297 9.42 1.33 -5.31
CA PHE A 297 8.70 2.60 -5.10
C PHE A 297 9.64 3.71 -4.62
N PHE A 298 10.55 3.40 -3.69
CA PHE A 298 11.54 4.34 -3.17
C PHE A 298 12.42 4.89 -4.29
N GLY A 299 12.91 4.01 -5.18
CA GLY A 299 13.66 4.42 -6.36
C GLY A 299 12.80 5.20 -7.36
N LEU A 300 11.62 4.69 -7.73
CA LEU A 300 10.71 5.28 -8.72
C LEU A 300 10.28 6.71 -8.36
N THR A 301 10.12 6.98 -7.06
CA THR A 301 9.72 8.28 -6.52
C THR A 301 10.88 9.11 -6.00
N ASN A 302 12.14 8.73 -6.28
CA ASN A 302 13.34 9.46 -5.86
C ASN A 302 13.42 9.72 -4.34
N LEU A 303 12.82 8.87 -3.50
CA LEU A 303 12.95 8.95 -2.04
C LEU A 303 14.39 8.70 -1.58
N THR A 304 15.16 7.96 -2.39
CA THR A 304 16.61 7.76 -2.20
C THR A 304 17.44 9.05 -2.23
N ASN A 305 16.91 10.15 -2.77
CA ASN A 305 17.54 11.47 -2.68
C ASN A 305 17.24 12.19 -1.36
N MET A 306 16.25 11.73 -0.60
CA MET A 306 15.79 12.33 0.65
C MET A 306 16.52 11.76 1.87
N ASP A 307 16.70 10.45 1.91
CA ASP A 307 17.38 9.73 2.98
C ASP A 307 18.04 8.45 2.42
N LEU A 308 19.27 8.15 2.86
CA LEU A 308 19.99 6.94 2.47
C LEU A 308 19.30 5.66 2.99
N ASN A 309 18.46 5.78 4.02
CA ASN A 309 17.67 4.65 4.53
C ASN A 309 16.69 4.08 3.49
N PHE A 310 16.34 4.84 2.44
CA PHE A 310 15.50 4.35 1.33
C PHE A 310 16.23 3.42 0.34
N TYR A 311 17.52 3.16 0.53
CA TYR A 311 18.22 2.05 -0.13
C TYR A 311 18.09 0.73 0.63
N GLY A 312 17.66 0.78 1.89
CA GLY A 312 17.55 -0.39 2.76
C GLY A 312 16.23 -1.14 2.60
N LEU A 313 16.26 -2.45 2.87
CA LEU A 313 15.05 -3.23 3.10
C LEU A 313 14.23 -2.55 4.20
N PRO A 314 12.93 -2.27 3.99
CA PRO A 314 12.06 -1.88 5.08
C PRO A 314 12.06 -2.95 6.17
N GLN A 315 11.96 -2.58 7.44
CA GLN A 315 11.79 -3.52 8.55
C GLN A 315 10.46 -4.28 8.44
N TYR A 316 10.31 -5.39 9.17
CA TYR A 316 9.06 -6.15 9.18
C TYR A 316 7.89 -5.28 9.64
N ALA A 317 6.73 -5.44 9.00
CA ALA A 317 5.53 -4.63 9.23
C ALA A 317 5.70 -3.11 8.99
N SER A 318 6.67 -2.70 8.17
CA SER A 318 6.75 -1.33 7.67
C SER A 318 5.55 -0.95 6.82
N THR A 319 5.24 0.33 6.75
CA THR A 319 4.11 0.85 5.97
C THR A 319 4.44 2.15 5.24
N MET A 320 3.91 2.30 4.03
CA MET A 320 3.77 3.57 3.32
C MET A 320 2.34 4.05 3.46
N ALA A 321 2.12 5.33 3.72
CA ALA A 321 0.81 5.96 3.81
C ALA A 321 0.74 7.16 2.85
N PHE A 322 -0.34 7.23 2.09
CA PHE A 322 -0.68 8.35 1.22
C PHE A 322 -1.95 9.00 1.77
N GLU A 323 -1.81 10.18 2.33
CA GLU A 323 -2.87 10.83 3.07
C GLU A 323 -3.44 12.00 2.26
N LEU A 324 -4.76 12.00 2.08
CA LEU A 324 -5.52 13.14 1.58
C LEU A 324 -5.91 14.03 2.74
N PHE A 325 -5.61 15.32 2.64
CA PHE A 325 -5.96 16.30 3.66
C PHE A 325 -6.25 17.66 3.06
N THR A 326 -6.86 18.52 3.86
CA THR A 326 -6.98 19.96 3.58
C THR A 326 -6.35 20.75 4.73
N ASP A 327 -5.91 21.97 4.43
CA ASP A 327 -5.36 22.90 5.41
C ASP A 327 -6.44 23.61 6.26
N ASP A 328 -7.72 23.32 5.99
CA ASP A 328 -8.87 23.86 6.68
C ASP A 328 -9.51 22.87 7.68
N ASN A 329 -10.09 23.40 8.76
CA ASN A 329 -10.86 22.61 9.72
C ASN A 329 -12.31 22.52 9.23
N ILE A 330 -12.64 21.41 8.57
CA ILE A 330 -13.91 21.21 7.88
C ILE A 330 -14.70 20.08 8.51
N THR A 331 -16.03 20.17 8.42
CA THR A 331 -16.96 19.11 8.85
C THR A 331 -17.64 18.41 7.68
N GLU A 332 -17.41 18.88 6.46
CA GLU A 332 -17.96 18.36 5.22
C GLU A 332 -16.83 18.20 4.20
N PHE A 333 -16.92 17.17 3.34
CA PHE A 333 -15.89 16.90 2.34
C PHE A 333 -15.75 18.08 1.35
N PRO A 334 -14.53 18.47 0.93
CA PRO A 334 -14.34 19.59 0.02
C PRO A 334 -15.10 19.43 -1.30
N SER A 335 -15.71 20.53 -1.76
CA SER A 335 -16.43 20.54 -3.04
C SER A 335 -15.52 20.67 -4.28
N SER A 336 -14.26 21.03 -4.08
CA SER A 336 -13.25 21.24 -5.11
C SER A 336 -11.98 20.45 -4.78
N THR A 337 -11.40 19.80 -5.79
CA THR A 337 -10.11 19.09 -5.64
C THR A 337 -8.94 20.05 -5.43
N ALA A 338 -9.11 21.34 -5.75
CA ALA A 338 -8.10 22.37 -5.52
C ALA A 338 -7.80 22.59 -4.03
N ASP A 339 -8.74 22.21 -3.15
CA ASP A 339 -8.61 22.34 -1.69
C ASP A 339 -8.03 21.06 -1.04
N ILE A 340 -7.62 20.08 -1.86
CA ILE A 340 -7.12 18.77 -1.43
C ILE A 340 -5.62 18.68 -1.71
N ASN A 341 -4.88 18.33 -0.67
CA ASN A 341 -3.46 18.04 -0.70
C ASN A 341 -3.19 16.56 -0.42
N VAL A 342 -2.03 16.09 -0.87
CA VAL A 342 -1.51 14.76 -0.58
C VAL A 342 -0.17 14.89 0.14
N ARG A 343 0.05 14.05 1.14
CA ARG A 343 1.37 13.83 1.75
C ARG A 343 1.69 12.36 1.90
N PHE A 344 2.99 12.05 1.79
CA PHE A 344 3.51 10.70 1.95
C PHE A 344 4.12 10.53 3.34
N GLY A 345 3.78 9.42 3.98
CA GLY A 345 4.36 8.97 5.23
C GLY A 345 5.02 7.60 5.07
N PHE A 346 6.17 7.40 5.71
CA PHE A 346 6.80 6.09 5.86
C PHE A 346 7.01 5.79 7.34
N ARG A 347 6.48 4.65 7.78
CA ARG A 347 6.73 4.09 9.12
C ARG A 347 7.51 2.80 8.95
N ASN A 348 8.76 2.81 9.40
CA ASN A 348 9.68 1.68 9.27
C ASN A 348 9.58 0.79 10.51
N GLY A 349 8.93 -0.36 10.38
CA GLY A 349 8.70 -1.30 11.48
C GLY A 349 7.43 -1.02 12.30
N SER A 350 7.14 -1.94 13.24
CA SER A 350 6.01 -1.85 14.15
C SER A 350 6.38 -1.61 15.62
N GLU A 351 7.67 -1.58 15.93
CA GLU A 351 8.19 -1.52 17.29
C GLU A 351 7.84 -0.21 18.01
N GLU A 352 7.96 -0.23 19.33
CA GLU A 352 7.75 0.95 20.16
C GLU A 352 8.72 2.07 19.76
N GLY A 353 8.19 3.25 19.48
CA GLY A 353 8.96 4.40 18.98
C GLY A 353 9.05 4.51 17.46
N ALA A 354 8.62 3.52 16.67
CA ALA A 354 8.49 3.66 15.23
C ALA A 354 7.39 4.67 14.88
N ARG A 355 7.76 5.79 14.24
CA ARG A 355 6.86 6.90 13.89
C ARG A 355 6.53 6.88 12.40
N LEU A 356 5.33 7.36 12.05
CA LEU A 356 5.01 7.73 10.67
C LEU A 356 5.68 9.07 10.35
N LEU A 357 6.80 9.02 9.64
CA LEU A 357 7.58 10.20 9.25
C LEU A 357 7.18 10.64 7.84
N GLN A 358 7.06 11.94 7.64
CA GLN A 358 6.68 12.51 6.34
C GLN A 358 7.92 12.78 5.49
N TYR A 359 7.82 12.48 4.20
CA TYR A 359 8.90 12.74 3.24
C TYR A 359 8.33 13.36 1.97
N GLY A 360 9.09 14.25 1.36
CA GLY A 360 8.73 14.80 0.05
C GLY A 360 8.93 13.76 -1.04
N LEU A 361 7.89 13.56 -1.86
CA LEU A 361 7.96 12.67 -3.02
C LEU A 361 8.65 13.33 -4.21
N PHE A 362 9.14 12.49 -5.12
CA PHE A 362 9.75 12.89 -6.39
C PHE A 362 11.07 13.66 -6.24
N GLY A 363 11.74 13.50 -5.09
CA GLY A 363 13.01 14.17 -4.77
C GLY A 363 12.85 15.63 -4.38
N ARG A 364 11.66 16.00 -3.88
CA ARG A 364 11.31 17.36 -3.43
C ARG A 364 11.49 17.51 -1.93
N SER A 365 11.77 18.73 -1.47
CA SER A 365 11.79 19.06 -0.04
C SER A 365 10.41 19.31 0.56
N GLU A 366 9.41 19.66 -0.26
CA GLU A 366 8.05 19.87 0.23
C GLU A 366 7.42 18.55 0.69
N LEU A 367 6.85 18.53 1.91
CA LEU A 367 6.26 17.34 2.52
C LEU A 367 4.83 17.05 2.03
N SER A 368 4.25 17.94 1.24
CA SER A 368 2.95 17.79 0.63
C SER A 368 2.91 18.46 -0.75
N MET A 369 1.91 18.12 -1.55
CA MET A 369 1.57 18.79 -2.81
C MET A 369 0.07 18.71 -3.07
N SER A 370 -0.45 19.51 -4.00
CA SER A 370 -1.87 19.43 -4.37
C SER A 370 -2.21 18.07 -4.97
N TRP A 371 -3.48 17.67 -4.86
CA TRP A 371 -3.99 16.45 -5.50
C TRP A 371 -3.67 16.40 -6.99
N ASP A 372 -3.85 17.51 -7.71
CA ASP A 372 -3.60 17.57 -9.15
C ASP A 372 -2.11 17.34 -9.49
N GLU A 373 -1.20 17.92 -8.70
CA GLU A 373 0.23 17.72 -8.90
C GLU A 373 0.64 16.28 -8.55
N PHE A 374 0.15 15.75 -7.43
CA PHE A 374 0.42 14.38 -7.01
C PHE A 374 -0.07 13.37 -8.05
N SER A 375 -1.33 13.50 -8.49
CA SER A 375 -1.95 12.59 -9.44
C SER A 375 -1.26 12.62 -10.81
N SER A 376 -0.85 13.81 -11.28
CA SER A 376 -0.05 13.93 -12.51
C SER A 376 1.31 13.24 -12.37
N LYS A 377 2.08 13.56 -11.31
CA LYS A 377 3.45 13.05 -11.16
C LYS A 377 3.49 11.55 -10.89
N LEU A 378 2.58 11.03 -10.07
CA LEU A 378 2.51 9.60 -9.83
C LEU A 378 1.96 8.87 -11.06
N GLY A 379 1.00 9.48 -11.77
CA GLY A 379 0.43 8.94 -13.01
C GLY A 379 1.44 8.79 -14.14
N GLU A 380 2.38 9.73 -14.30
CA GLU A 380 3.51 9.63 -15.25
C GLU A 380 4.42 8.41 -15.00
N ARG A 381 4.37 7.84 -13.79
CA ARG A 381 5.18 6.70 -13.34
C ARG A 381 4.36 5.42 -13.23
N ALA A 382 3.06 5.47 -13.53
CA ALA A 382 2.14 4.39 -13.25
C ALA A 382 1.81 3.59 -14.51
N VAL A 383 1.92 2.27 -14.41
CA VAL A 383 1.32 1.35 -15.39
C VAL A 383 -0.13 1.15 -14.99
N SER A 384 -1.04 1.71 -15.79
CA SER A 384 -2.40 2.01 -15.32
C SER A 384 -3.46 1.05 -15.86
N THR A 385 -3.09 0.14 -16.77
CA THR A 385 -4.02 -0.83 -17.35
C THR A 385 -3.40 -2.22 -17.41
N VAL A 386 -4.26 -3.24 -17.33
CA VAL A 386 -3.85 -4.65 -17.46
C VAL A 386 -3.20 -4.89 -18.82
N GLY A 387 -3.74 -4.33 -19.90
CA GLY A 387 -3.18 -4.49 -21.25
C GLY A 387 -1.79 -3.87 -21.41
N GLU A 388 -1.55 -2.70 -20.82
CA GLU A 388 -0.23 -2.08 -20.78
C GLU A 388 0.76 -2.97 -20.01
N TRP A 389 0.38 -3.46 -18.83
CA TRP A 389 1.19 -4.38 -18.05
C TRP A 389 1.52 -5.65 -18.83
N CYS A 390 0.52 -6.31 -19.44
CA CYS A 390 0.71 -7.50 -20.26
C CYS A 390 1.71 -7.27 -21.40
N SER A 391 1.58 -6.13 -22.10
CA SER A 391 2.48 -5.76 -23.19
C SER A 391 3.90 -5.45 -22.70
N MET A 392 4.05 -4.78 -21.55
CA MET A 392 5.37 -4.44 -21.00
C MET A 392 6.08 -5.66 -20.44
N CYS A 393 5.34 -6.55 -19.78
CA CYS A 393 5.87 -7.75 -19.16
C CYS A 393 6.12 -8.90 -20.14
N GLN A 394 5.53 -8.84 -21.34
CA GLN A 394 5.46 -9.98 -22.26
C GLN A 394 4.90 -11.23 -21.54
N SER A 395 3.90 -11.01 -20.68
CA SER A 395 3.35 -12.05 -19.83
C SER A 395 2.46 -13.01 -20.62
N THR A 396 2.51 -14.29 -20.24
CA THR A 396 1.69 -15.36 -20.82
C THR A 396 0.51 -15.74 -19.93
N GLU A 397 0.20 -14.95 -18.89
CA GLU A 397 -0.97 -15.16 -18.05
C GLU A 397 -2.25 -15.19 -18.89
N ASP A 398 -3.23 -16.01 -18.47
CA ASP A 398 -4.43 -16.25 -19.28
C ASP A 398 -5.24 -14.96 -19.52
N PHE A 399 -5.28 -14.05 -18.53
CA PHE A 399 -5.92 -12.74 -18.69
C PHE A 399 -5.22 -11.83 -19.71
N CYS A 400 -3.94 -12.06 -20.02
CA CYS A 400 -3.21 -11.30 -21.03
C CYS A 400 -3.62 -11.65 -22.46
N ARG A 401 -4.23 -12.83 -22.70
CA ARG A 401 -4.70 -13.25 -24.02
C ARG A 401 -5.72 -12.30 -24.64
N ALA A 402 -6.53 -11.64 -23.81
CA ALA A 402 -7.50 -10.64 -24.26
C ALA A 402 -6.83 -9.40 -24.90
N TYR A 403 -5.53 -9.20 -24.66
CA TYR A 403 -4.77 -8.03 -25.11
C TYR A 403 -3.74 -8.34 -26.20
N THR A 404 -3.49 -9.61 -26.51
CA THR A 404 -2.55 -10.02 -27.57
C THR A 404 -3.18 -10.07 -28.96
N ASP A 405 -4.50 -10.24 -29.07
CA ASP A 405 -5.19 -10.49 -30.35
C ASP A 405 -5.44 -9.24 -31.21
N ASP A 406 -5.19 -8.03 -30.69
CA ASP A 406 -5.39 -6.78 -31.47
C ASP A 406 -4.20 -6.43 -32.39
N SER A 407 -3.20 -7.31 -32.49
CA SER A 407 -2.00 -7.13 -33.32
C SER A 407 -1.90 -8.11 -34.51
N SER A 408 -2.91 -8.94 -34.78
CA SER A 408 -2.81 -9.98 -35.82
C SER A 408 -3.97 -10.12 -36.84
N VAL A 409 -4.89 -9.15 -36.95
CA VAL A 409 -5.88 -9.15 -38.04
C VAL A 409 -5.62 -8.03 -39.06
N ASN A 410 -4.65 -8.25 -39.94
CA ASN A 410 -4.85 -8.02 -41.38
C ASN A 410 -3.74 -8.66 -42.22
N GLY A 411 -3.97 -9.91 -42.61
CA GLY A 411 -3.40 -10.44 -43.85
C GLY A 411 -4.17 -9.87 -45.05
N GLY A 412 -3.47 -9.21 -45.97
CA GLY A 412 -3.94 -9.05 -47.35
C GLY A 412 -3.90 -7.64 -47.94
N SER A 413 -2.94 -7.46 -48.85
CA SER A 413 -2.84 -6.46 -49.93
C SER A 413 -2.13 -5.13 -49.63
N SER A 414 -1.09 -4.93 -50.45
CA SER A 414 -0.17 -3.83 -50.55
C SER A 414 -0.80 -2.54 -51.09
N SER A 415 -0.60 -1.43 -50.39
CA SER A 415 -0.41 -0.12 -51.02
C SER A 415 0.34 0.82 -50.08
N SER A 416 1.51 1.26 -50.54
CA SER A 416 2.39 2.22 -49.89
C SER A 416 1.75 3.60 -49.75
N THR A 417 1.75 4.16 -48.53
CA THR A 417 1.81 5.61 -48.32
C THR A 417 2.46 5.93 -46.98
N SER A 418 3.46 6.79 -47.04
CA SER A 418 4.23 7.39 -45.94
C SER A 418 3.34 8.17 -44.95
N GLY A 419 3.58 8.02 -43.65
CA GLY A 419 2.98 8.91 -42.64
C GLY A 419 3.42 8.59 -41.21
N GLY A 420 4.18 9.52 -40.63
CA GLY A 420 4.47 9.78 -39.21
C GLY A 420 4.16 8.71 -38.15
N SER A 421 5.22 8.25 -37.49
CA SER A 421 5.16 7.63 -36.17
C SER A 421 4.65 8.63 -35.12
N HIS A 422 3.35 8.66 -34.90
CA HIS A 422 2.75 9.29 -33.73
C HIS A 422 2.59 8.22 -32.65
N LEU A 423 3.44 8.28 -31.62
CA LEU A 423 3.18 7.66 -30.34
C LEU A 423 1.86 8.24 -29.80
N SER A 424 0.91 7.35 -29.51
CA SER A 424 -0.42 7.69 -29.04
C SER A 424 -0.36 8.27 -27.62
N ASN A 425 -0.99 9.42 -27.42
CA ASN A 425 -1.21 10.06 -26.13
C ASN A 425 -2.20 9.26 -25.27
N ALA A 426 -1.82 8.07 -24.81
CA ALA A 426 -2.67 7.22 -23.97
C ALA A 426 -2.63 7.58 -22.47
N VAL A 427 -1.68 8.42 -22.04
CA VAL A 427 -1.44 8.71 -20.60
C VAL A 427 -2.28 9.87 -20.06
N ALA A 428 -2.82 10.75 -20.91
CA ALA A 428 -3.74 11.83 -20.47
C ALA A 428 -5.22 11.40 -20.41
N GLY A 429 -5.55 10.25 -21.03
CA GLY A 429 -6.93 9.81 -21.21
C GLY A 429 -7.56 9.14 -19.98
N VAL A 430 -6.77 8.49 -19.13
CA VAL A 430 -7.30 7.71 -17.99
C VAL A 430 -7.75 8.62 -16.85
N ILE A 431 -6.97 9.66 -16.54
CA ILE A 431 -7.35 10.67 -15.52
C ILE A 431 -8.49 11.57 -16.06
N GLY A 432 -8.43 11.97 -17.34
CA GLY A 432 -9.52 12.69 -18.00
C GLY A 432 -10.83 11.91 -18.05
N ALA A 433 -10.78 10.60 -18.29
CA ALA A 433 -11.95 9.70 -18.29
C ALA A 433 -12.52 9.50 -16.87
N MET A 434 -11.68 9.38 -15.84
CA MET A 434 -12.12 9.25 -14.44
C MET A 434 -12.82 10.53 -13.94
N VAL A 435 -12.26 11.71 -14.26
CA VAL A 435 -12.86 13.01 -13.90
C VAL A 435 -14.15 13.26 -14.69
N THR A 436 -14.20 12.91 -15.98
CA THR A 436 -15.44 13.04 -16.76
C THR A 436 -16.52 12.03 -16.35
N LEU A 437 -16.18 10.80 -15.97
CA LEU A 437 -17.17 9.85 -15.43
C LEU A 437 -17.75 10.36 -14.11
N GLY A 438 -16.92 10.88 -13.21
CA GLY A 438 -17.36 11.45 -11.93
C GLY A 438 -18.30 12.64 -12.11
N VAL A 439 -17.95 13.60 -12.97
CA VAL A 439 -18.81 14.75 -13.29
C VAL A 439 -20.10 14.32 -14.00
N PHE A 440 -20.04 13.32 -14.87
CA PHE A 440 -21.22 12.81 -15.57
C PHE A 440 -22.20 12.10 -14.62
N LEU A 441 -21.70 11.27 -13.69
CA LEU A 441 -22.53 10.59 -12.69
C LEU A 441 -23.19 11.58 -11.71
N ILE A 442 -22.47 12.61 -11.27
CA ILE A 442 -23.01 13.70 -10.45
C ILE A 442 -24.08 14.48 -11.24
N GLY A 443 -23.82 14.80 -12.51
CA GLY A 443 -24.78 15.48 -13.38
C GLY A 443 -26.09 14.68 -13.59
N VAL A 444 -25.98 13.36 -13.77
CA VAL A 444 -27.13 12.46 -13.89
C VAL A 444 -27.91 12.37 -12.57
N ALA A 445 -27.23 12.21 -11.43
CA ALA A 445 -27.88 12.18 -10.13
C ALA A 445 -28.64 13.48 -9.82
N PHE A 446 -28.03 14.65 -10.12
CA PHE A 446 -28.65 15.96 -9.94
C PHE A 446 -29.87 16.16 -10.85
N PHE A 447 -29.80 15.68 -12.10
CA PHE A 447 -30.91 15.71 -13.05
C PHE A 447 -32.11 14.87 -12.58
N PHE A 448 -31.87 13.67 -12.01
CA PHE A 448 -32.93 12.83 -11.46
C PHE A 448 -33.58 13.43 -10.19
N LEU A 449 -32.79 14.10 -9.34
CA LEU A 449 -33.31 14.81 -8.16
C LEU A 449 -34.19 16.02 -8.54
N LEU A 450 -33.78 16.80 -9.54
CA LEU A 450 -34.58 17.93 -10.06
C LEU A 450 -35.89 17.47 -10.72
N ARG A 451 -35.89 16.30 -11.39
CA ARG A 451 -37.12 15.70 -11.95
C ARG A 451 -38.07 15.18 -10.88
N ARG A 452 -37.57 14.59 -9.80
CA ARG A 452 -38.40 14.16 -8.65
C ARG A 452 -39.04 15.35 -7.92
N SER A 453 -38.32 16.46 -7.82
CA SER A 453 -38.83 17.73 -7.26
C SER A 453 -39.98 18.32 -8.09
N LYS A 454 -39.88 18.29 -9.42
CA LYS A 454 -40.93 18.83 -10.31
C LYS A 454 -42.18 17.95 -10.45
N SER A 455 -42.12 16.67 -10.07
CA SER A 455 -43.28 15.76 -10.09
C SER A 455 -44.19 15.86 -8.86
N LYS A 456 -43.85 16.64 -7.84
CA LYS A 456 -44.78 16.93 -6.74
C LYS A 456 -45.57 18.21 -7.03
N LYS A 457 -46.69 18.09 -7.74
CA LYS A 457 -47.73 19.13 -7.71
C LYS A 457 -48.40 19.14 -6.32
N PRO A 458 -48.73 20.31 -5.76
CA PRO A 458 -49.34 20.39 -4.43
C PRO A 458 -50.81 19.95 -4.50
N ALA A 459 -51.19 18.99 -3.64
CA ALA A 459 -52.59 18.72 -3.35
C ALA A 459 -53.16 19.91 -2.56
N GLN A 460 -54.15 20.59 -3.15
CA GLN A 460 -54.86 21.69 -2.52
C GLN A 460 -55.66 21.23 -1.30
N SER A 461 -55.50 22.00 -0.22
CA SER A 461 -56.29 21.98 1.01
C SER A 461 -57.75 22.33 0.76
N GLY A 462 -58.68 21.44 1.13
CA GLY A 462 -60.12 21.70 1.22
C GLY A 462 -60.59 21.71 2.69
N LYS A 463 -61.15 22.86 3.10
CA LYS A 463 -61.76 23.13 4.41
C LYS A 463 -62.87 22.14 4.81
N ALA A 464 -62.97 21.91 6.12
CA ALA A 464 -64.08 21.27 6.83
C ALA A 464 -65.45 21.97 6.63
N PRO A 465 -66.55 21.29 7.02
CA PRO A 465 -67.20 21.76 8.24
C PRO A 465 -67.63 20.65 9.22
N SER A 466 -67.78 21.12 10.45
CA SER A 466 -68.34 20.53 11.67
C SER A 466 -69.69 19.82 11.50
N ILE A 467 -69.87 18.69 12.22
CA ILE A 467 -71.17 18.26 12.74
C ILE A 467 -70.98 17.72 14.16
N SER A 468 -71.79 18.25 15.08
CA SER A 468 -71.96 17.82 16.46
C SER A 468 -72.96 16.66 16.59
N SER A 469 -72.78 15.90 17.68
CA SER A 469 -73.81 15.28 18.53
C SER A 469 -74.63 14.07 18.01
N VAL A 470 -74.59 12.97 18.78
CA VAL A 470 -75.69 12.38 19.59
C VAL A 470 -75.59 10.83 19.68
N GLU A 471 -75.62 10.32 20.93
CA GLU A 471 -76.00 8.98 21.46
C GLU A 471 -75.31 7.70 20.91
N ALA A 472 -74.97 6.66 21.68
CA ALA A 472 -75.30 6.26 23.05
C ALA A 472 -74.11 5.51 23.70
#